data_AF-A0A7C4UC89-F1
#
_entry.id   AF-A0A7C4UC89-F1
#
_cell.length_a   1.000
_cell.length_b   1.000
_cell.length_c   1.000
_cell.angle_alpha   90.00
_cell.angle_beta   90.00
_cell.angle_gamma   90.00
#
_symmetry.space_group_name_H-M   'P 1'
#
loop_
_entity.id
_entity.type
_entity.pdbx_description
1 polymer ?
#
loop_
_entity_poly.entity_id
_entity_poly.type
_entity_poly.pdbx_seq_one_letter_code
_entity_poly.pdbx_strand_id
1 'polypeptide(L)'
;MTTLRRTIVLVALMFWLGGFMFYGAVVVPIIRVRLEGNPERSIITQRVTGWMNLAGTLAVLAMFVDAYASPVKRNWPRWIAWVGMALPLPILVWLHSELSEQMADPLFYSQEMTPFFRWHRGYLLLNTLQWLAGMFFVVFTIRAWRREDRGQPDAMV
;
A
#
# COMPACT_ATOMS: atom_id res chain seq x y z
N MET A 1 -23.12 12.50 5.57
CA MET A 1 -21.94 12.73 4.70
C MET A 1 -21.40 11.40 4.13
N THR A 2 -22.22 10.65 3.40
CA THR A 2 -21.84 9.33 2.85
C THR A 2 -20.93 9.48 1.62
N THR A 3 -21.26 10.39 0.69
CA THR A 3 -20.50 10.61 -0.54
C THR A 3 -19.05 11.03 -0.26
N LEU A 4 -18.83 12.03 0.60
CA LEU A 4 -17.49 12.51 0.94
C LEU A 4 -16.60 11.39 1.48
N ARG A 5 -17.11 10.59 2.43
CA ARG A 5 -16.41 9.45 3.02
C ARG A 5 -15.98 8.44 1.95
N ARG A 6 -16.90 8.06 1.05
CA ARG A 6 -16.64 7.12 -0.05
C ARG A 6 -15.63 7.69 -1.05
N THR A 7 -15.74 8.97 -1.40
CA THR A 7 -14.79 9.66 -2.28
C THR A 7 -13.38 9.65 -1.71
N ILE A 8 -13.23 9.95 -0.41
CA ILE A 8 -11.92 9.90 0.26
C ILE A 8 -11.30 8.50 0.18
N VAL A 9 -12.09 7.44 0.43
CA VAL A 9 -11.61 6.05 0.32
C VAL A 9 -11.18 5.72 -1.11
N LEU A 10 -11.96 6.11 -2.12
CA LEU A 10 -11.61 5.88 -3.53
C LEU A 10 -10.34 6.61 -3.93
N VAL A 11 -10.20 7.89 -3.58
CA VAL A 11 -8.99 8.68 -3.85
C VAL A 11 -7.78 8.06 -3.17
N ALA A 12 -7.91 7.68 -1.90
CA ALA A 12 -6.85 7.01 -1.14
C ALA A 12 -6.41 5.68 -1.80
N LEU A 13 -7.37 4.85 -2.23
CA LEU A 13 -7.10 3.60 -2.94
C LEU A 13 -6.39 3.84 -4.29
N MET A 14 -6.90 4.76 -5.10
CA MET A 14 -6.31 5.07 -6.41
C MET A 14 -4.89 5.60 -6.26
N PHE A 15 -4.69 6.53 -5.33
CA PHE A 15 -3.38 7.13 -5.10
C PHE A 15 -2.37 6.12 -4.59
N TRP A 16 -2.71 5.37 -3.54
CA TRP A 16 -1.77 4.45 -2.91
C TRP A 16 -1.61 3.14 -3.71
N LEU A 17 -2.69 2.40 -3.97
CA LEU A 17 -2.62 1.10 -4.64
C LEU A 17 -2.25 1.25 -6.12
N GLY A 18 -2.81 2.28 -6.78
CA GLY A 18 -2.48 2.62 -8.16
C GLY A 18 -1.07 3.19 -8.30
N GLY A 19 -0.67 4.10 -7.40
CA GLY A 19 0.68 4.65 -7.37
C GLY A 19 1.75 3.58 -7.13
N PHE A 20 1.50 2.64 -6.21
CA PHE A 20 2.38 1.51 -5.96
C PHE A 20 2.57 0.64 -7.22
N MET A 21 1.49 0.27 -7.89
CA MET A 21 1.54 -0.52 -9.12
C MET A 21 2.27 0.20 -10.25
N PHE A 22 1.93 1.47 -10.47
CA PHE A 22 2.58 2.27 -11.50
C PHE A 22 4.08 2.40 -11.25
N TYR A 23 4.46 2.68 -10.00
CA TYR A 23 5.85 2.79 -9.62
C TYR A 23 6.61 1.47 -9.85
N GLY A 24 6.10 0.36 -9.34
CA GLY A 24 6.74 -0.95 -9.44
C GLY A 24 6.82 -1.49 -10.88
N ALA A 25 5.76 -1.32 -11.66
CA ALA A 25 5.65 -1.89 -13.00
C ALA A 25 6.28 -1.02 -14.10
N VAL A 26 6.32 0.31 -13.92
CA VAL A 26 6.76 1.25 -14.97
C VAL A 26 8.02 1.99 -14.55
N VAL A 27 7.99 2.66 -13.40
CA VAL A 27 9.07 3.55 -12.98
C VAL A 27 10.33 2.77 -12.62
N VAL A 28 10.21 1.69 -11.84
CA VAL A 28 11.37 0.88 -11.42
C VAL A 28 12.13 0.29 -12.62
N PRO A 29 11.50 -0.34 -13.62
CA PRO A 29 12.20 -0.79 -14.82
C PRO A 29 12.90 0.33 -15.58
N ILE A 30 12.26 1.48 -15.76
CA ILE A 30 12.86 2.64 -16.44
C ILE A 30 14.11 3.11 -15.69
N ILE A 31 14.02 3.27 -14.37
CA ILE A 31 15.17 3.67 -13.53
C ILE A 31 16.30 2.65 -13.65
N ARG A 32 16.00 1.34 -13.63
CA ARG A 32 17.01 0.28 -13.73
C ARG A 32 17.82 0.37 -15.03
N VAL A 33 17.15 0.62 -16.15
CA VAL A 33 17.81 0.73 -17.46
C VAL A 33 18.56 2.05 -17.62
N ARG A 34 18.02 3.16 -17.10
CA ARG A 34 18.59 4.50 -17.31
C ARG A 34 19.73 4.84 -16.36
N LEU A 35 19.75 4.25 -15.17
CA LEU A 35 20.74 4.52 -14.12
C LEU A 35 21.52 3.26 -13.75
N GLU A 36 21.84 2.42 -14.74
CA GLU A 36 22.65 1.23 -14.52
C GLU A 36 24.04 1.63 -13.98
N GLY A 37 24.50 0.92 -12.94
CA GLY A 37 25.77 1.22 -12.26
C GLY A 37 25.78 2.50 -11.42
N ASN A 38 24.71 3.30 -11.43
CA ASN A 38 24.66 4.57 -10.70
C ASN A 38 23.96 4.41 -9.32
N PRO A 39 24.60 4.81 -8.21
CA PRO A 39 23.99 4.81 -6.87
C PRO A 39 22.68 5.59 -6.75
N GLU A 40 22.46 6.61 -7.60
CA GLU A 40 21.25 7.43 -7.62
C GLU A 40 19.96 6.61 -7.78
N ARG A 41 20.01 5.48 -8.50
CA ARG A 41 18.88 4.54 -8.63
C ARG A 41 18.33 4.12 -7.26
N SER A 42 19.23 3.73 -6.36
CA SER A 42 18.87 3.21 -5.04
C SER A 42 18.31 4.33 -4.18
N ILE A 43 18.89 5.54 -4.25
CA ILE A 43 18.43 6.73 -3.52
C ILE A 43 17.03 7.15 -3.96
N ILE A 44 16.75 7.19 -5.27
CA ILE A 44 15.41 7.52 -5.78
C ILE A 44 14.40 6.49 -5.28
N THR A 45 14.72 5.21 -5.38
CA THR A 45 13.84 4.13 -4.92
C THR A 45 13.58 4.19 -3.43
N GLN A 46 14.60 4.55 -2.66
CA GLN A 46 14.50 4.70 -1.22
C GLN A 46 13.52 5.83 -0.86
N ARG A 47 13.71 7.02 -1.45
CA ARG A 47 12.85 8.18 -1.20
C ARG A 47 11.40 7.93 -1.59
N VAL A 48 11.16 7.34 -2.77
CA VAL A 48 9.79 7.04 -3.22
C VAL A 48 9.12 6.03 -2.28
N THR A 49 9.86 5.04 -1.80
CA THR A 49 9.33 4.03 -0.86
C THR A 49 8.89 4.67 0.46
N GLY A 50 9.67 5.62 1.00
CA GLY A 50 9.27 6.37 2.19
C GLY A 50 7.92 7.09 2.01
N TRP A 51 7.76 7.80 0.89
CA TRP A 51 6.48 8.45 0.55
C TRP A 51 5.35 7.46 0.31
N MET A 52 5.64 6.31 -0.30
CA MET A 52 4.66 5.25 -0.54
C MET A 52 4.14 4.64 0.78
N ASN A 53 5.02 4.45 1.76
CA ASN A 53 4.65 3.97 3.10
C ASN A 53 3.77 5.00 3.82
N LEU A 54 4.14 6.29 3.79
CA LEU A 54 3.32 7.37 4.36
C LEU A 54 1.93 7.43 3.71
N ALA A 55 1.88 7.40 2.37
CA ALA A 55 0.64 7.37 1.62
C ALA A 55 -0.23 6.16 2.01
N GLY A 56 0.41 4.99 2.17
CA GLY A 56 -0.25 3.78 2.63
C GLY A 56 -0.82 3.88 4.03
N THR A 57 -0.08 4.46 4.97
CA THR A 57 -0.56 4.72 6.33
C THR A 57 -1.81 5.62 6.30
N LEU A 58 -1.76 6.74 5.59
CA LEU A 58 -2.90 7.66 5.47
C LEU A 58 -4.11 6.98 4.80
N ALA A 59 -3.87 6.18 3.76
CA ALA A 59 -4.92 5.45 3.07
C ALA A 59 -5.59 4.40 3.97
N VAL A 60 -4.80 3.61 4.71
CA VAL A 60 -5.31 2.60 5.65
C VAL A 60 -6.12 3.25 6.77
N LEU A 61 -5.71 4.43 7.27
CA LEU A 61 -6.49 5.19 8.25
C LEU A 61 -7.84 5.68 7.68
N ALA A 62 -7.84 6.22 6.47
CA ALA A 62 -9.09 6.62 5.81
C ALA A 62 -10.05 5.42 5.62
N MET A 63 -9.51 4.26 5.23
CA MET A 63 -10.25 3.01 5.10
C MET A 63 -10.80 2.51 6.44
N PHE A 64 -10.04 2.66 7.53
CA PHE A 64 -10.48 2.32 8.88
C PHE A 64 -11.71 3.14 9.27
N VAL A 65 -11.64 4.47 9.07
CA VAL A 65 -12.75 5.38 9.39
C VAL A 65 -14.01 5.02 8.59
N ASP A 66 -13.88 4.69 7.30
CA ASP A 66 -15.04 4.25 6.50
C ASP A 66 -15.60 2.91 6.96
N ALA A 67 -14.73 1.92 7.24
CA ALA A 67 -15.15 0.60 7.72
C ALA A 67 -15.83 0.67 9.09
N TYR A 68 -15.32 1.52 9.99
CA TYR A 68 -15.86 1.73 11.33
C TYR A 68 -17.20 2.46 11.30
N ALA A 69 -17.35 3.49 10.47
CA ALA A 69 -18.59 4.24 10.32
C ALA A 69 -19.69 3.49 9.52
N SER A 70 -19.42 2.26 9.05
CA SER A 70 -20.38 1.47 8.26
C SER A 70 -21.45 0.85 9.17
N PRO A 71 -22.76 1.04 8.89
CA PRO A 71 -23.83 0.43 9.68
C PRO A 71 -24.02 -1.08 9.41
N VAL A 72 -23.26 -1.67 8.48
CA VAL A 72 -23.40 -3.08 8.09
C VAL A 72 -22.85 -4.02 9.16
N LYS A 73 -23.73 -4.71 9.90
CA LYS A 73 -23.35 -5.62 11.01
C LYS A 73 -22.38 -6.75 10.63
N ARG A 74 -22.49 -7.32 9.42
CA ARG A 74 -21.65 -8.46 8.97
C ARG A 74 -20.58 -8.02 7.97
N ASN A 75 -19.65 -7.19 8.43
CA ASN A 75 -18.55 -6.63 7.63
C ASN A 75 -17.16 -7.23 7.94
N TRP A 76 -17.10 -8.40 8.58
CA TRP A 76 -15.84 -9.05 8.97
C TRP A 76 -14.86 -9.32 7.80
N PRO A 77 -15.27 -9.67 6.56
CA PRO A 77 -14.29 -9.91 5.48
C PRO A 77 -13.54 -8.63 5.10
N ARG A 78 -14.23 -7.48 5.19
CA ARG A 78 -13.64 -6.17 4.97
C ARG A 78 -12.59 -5.85 6.03
N TRP A 79 -12.87 -6.18 7.29
CA TRP A 79 -11.92 -6.02 8.38
C TRP A 79 -10.71 -6.93 8.24
N ILE A 80 -10.88 -8.18 7.81
CA ILE A 80 -9.73 -9.06 7.53
C ILE A 80 -8.87 -8.50 6.41
N ALA A 81 -9.48 -8.06 5.31
CA ALA A 81 -8.73 -7.43 4.22
C ALA A 81 -8.01 -6.16 4.70
N TRP A 82 -8.65 -5.36 5.55
CA TRP A 82 -8.03 -4.19 6.16
C TRP A 82 -6.84 -4.55 7.05
N VAL A 83 -6.98 -5.53 7.94
CA VAL A 83 -5.89 -6.03 8.79
C VAL A 83 -4.74 -6.58 7.92
N GLY A 84 -5.07 -7.29 6.84
CA GLY A 84 -4.11 -7.77 5.86
C GLY A 84 -3.35 -6.67 5.14
N MET A 85 -3.86 -5.43 5.11
CA MET A 85 -3.12 -4.26 4.63
C MET A 85 -2.38 -3.52 5.75
N ALA A 86 -2.99 -3.42 6.92
CA ALA A 86 -2.50 -2.62 8.04
C ALA A 86 -1.30 -3.28 8.74
N LEU A 87 -1.31 -4.61 8.93
CA LEU A 87 -0.23 -5.32 9.61
C LEU A 87 1.09 -5.34 8.83
N PRO A 88 1.11 -5.49 7.49
CA PRO A 88 2.36 -5.41 6.74
C PRO A 88 3.02 -4.04 6.78
N LEU A 89 2.28 -2.92 6.92
CA LEU A 89 2.86 -1.57 6.91
C LEU A 89 4.01 -1.36 7.91
N PRO A 90 3.87 -1.62 9.22
CA PRO A 90 4.98 -1.44 10.16
C PRO A 90 6.17 -2.33 9.83
N ILE A 91 5.92 -3.56 9.35
CA ILE A 91 6.98 -4.49 8.93
C ILE A 91 7.72 -3.94 7.71
N LEU A 92 6.99 -3.37 6.74
CA LEU A 92 7.57 -2.77 5.54
C LEU A 92 8.37 -1.50 5.86
N VAL A 93 7.91 -0.67 6.80
CA VAL A 93 8.67 0.50 7.28
C VAL A 93 9.96 0.05 7.93
N TRP A 94 9.90 -0.98 8.79
CA TRP A 94 11.10 -1.54 9.42
C TRP A 94 12.07 -2.14 8.39
N LEU A 95 11.58 -3.02 7.50
CA LEU A 95 12.38 -3.60 6.42
C LEU A 95 13.00 -2.53 5.51
N HIS A 96 12.28 -1.43 5.30
CA HIS A 96 12.78 -0.32 4.50
C HIS A 96 13.95 0.40 5.20
N SER A 97 13.90 0.58 6.53
CA SER A 97 15.03 1.10 7.31
C SER A 97 16.24 0.18 7.21
N GLU A 98 16.03 -1.13 7.42
CA GLU A 98 17.09 -2.14 7.34
C GLU A 98 17.77 -2.17 5.96
N LEU A 99 16.98 -2.18 4.88
CA LEU A 99 17.51 -2.11 3.51
C LEU A 99 18.23 -0.78 3.25
N SER A 100 17.76 0.32 3.84
CA SER A 100 18.37 1.64 3.72
C SER A 100 19.73 1.73 4.40
N GLU A 101 19.83 1.17 5.60
CA GLU A 101 21.08 1.10 6.36
C GLU A 101 22.13 0.27 5.61
N GLN A 102 21.74 -0.87 5.05
CA GLN A 102 22.63 -1.68 4.21
C GLN A 102 23.13 -0.89 2.98
N MET A 103 22.26 -0.12 2.32
CA MET A 103 22.64 0.71 1.16
C MET A 103 23.52 1.93 1.52
N ALA A 104 23.54 2.34 2.79
CA ALA A 104 24.37 3.46 3.26
C ALA A 104 25.83 3.04 3.51
N ASP A 105 26.12 1.74 3.57
CA ASP A 105 27.49 1.23 3.66
C ASP A 105 28.26 1.60 2.38
N PRO A 106 29.39 2.33 2.47
CA PRO A 106 30.23 2.66 1.31
C PRO A 106 30.69 1.42 0.52
N LEU A 107 30.79 0.27 1.19
CA LEU A 107 31.19 -0.99 0.59
C LEU A 107 30.02 -1.78 -0.03
N PHE A 108 28.78 -1.31 0.10
CA PHE A 108 27.57 -1.99 -0.41
C PHE A 108 27.66 -2.37 -1.89
N TYR A 109 28.23 -1.48 -2.71
CA TYR A 109 28.40 -1.72 -4.15
C TYR A 109 29.60 -2.61 -4.50
N SER A 110 30.45 -2.93 -3.52
CA SER A 110 31.68 -3.71 -3.68
C SER A 110 31.63 -5.09 -3.00
N GLN A 111 30.65 -5.34 -2.13
CA GLN A 111 30.48 -6.60 -1.40
C GLN A 111 29.41 -7.52 -2.03
N GLU A 112 29.42 -8.80 -1.66
CA GLU A 112 28.38 -9.75 -2.05
C GLU A 112 26.99 -9.31 -1.55
N MET A 113 26.09 -8.98 -2.47
CA MET A 113 24.74 -8.46 -2.20
C MET A 113 23.72 -9.53 -1.69
N THR A 114 24.19 -10.72 -1.31
CA THR A 114 23.35 -11.88 -0.95
C THR A 114 22.40 -11.61 0.23
N PRO A 115 22.84 -10.95 1.33
CA PRO A 115 21.96 -10.58 2.44
C PRO A 115 20.87 -9.59 2.01
N PHE A 116 21.23 -8.58 1.23
CA PHE A 116 20.31 -7.57 0.71
C PHE A 116 19.19 -8.21 -0.12
N PHE A 117 19.53 -9.12 -1.05
CA PHE A 117 18.53 -9.78 -1.88
C PHE A 117 17.54 -10.64 -1.07
N ARG A 118 17.98 -11.23 0.04
CA ARG A 118 17.10 -12.02 0.92
C ARG A 118 16.03 -11.11 1.55
N TRP A 119 16.46 -10.01 2.16
CA TRP A 119 15.55 -9.01 2.75
C TRP A 119 14.66 -8.36 1.70
N HIS A 120 15.21 -8.02 0.54
CA HIS A 120 14.46 -7.43 -0.57
C HIS A 120 13.38 -8.37 -1.11
N ARG A 121 13.63 -9.68 -1.21
CA ARG A 121 12.59 -10.66 -1.59
C ARG A 121 11.46 -10.72 -0.57
N GLY A 122 11.78 -10.72 0.73
CA GLY A 122 10.77 -10.65 1.78
C GLY A 122 9.93 -9.38 1.70
N TYR A 123 10.58 -8.25 1.46
CA TYR A 123 9.92 -6.95 1.22
C TYR A 123 8.95 -6.99 0.03
N LEU A 124 9.37 -7.56 -1.11
CA LEU A 124 8.51 -7.69 -2.30
C LEU A 124 7.33 -8.63 -2.08
N LEU A 125 7.53 -9.73 -1.35
CA LEU A 125 6.46 -10.67 -1.00
C LEU A 125 5.41 -9.98 -0.12
N LEU A 126 5.83 -9.28 0.93
CA LEU A 126 4.94 -8.54 1.81
C LEU A 126 4.14 -7.47 1.07
N ASN A 127 4.78 -6.71 0.18
CA ASN A 127 4.08 -5.76 -0.68
C ASN A 127 3.03 -6.44 -1.57
N THR A 128 3.35 -7.60 -2.15
CA THR A 128 2.41 -8.35 -2.99
C THR A 128 1.20 -8.83 -2.19
N LEU A 129 1.43 -9.36 -0.98
CA LEU A 129 0.35 -9.80 -0.09
C LEU A 129 -0.52 -8.61 0.36
N GLN A 130 0.11 -7.49 0.70
CA GLN A 130 -0.58 -6.25 1.06
C GLN A 130 -1.44 -5.73 -0.10
N TRP A 131 -0.90 -5.76 -1.32
CA TRP A 131 -1.63 -5.36 -2.52
C TRP A 131 -2.84 -6.25 -2.79
N LEU A 132 -2.69 -7.57 -2.66
CA LEU A 132 -3.79 -8.53 -2.79
C LEU A 132 -4.88 -8.27 -1.73
N ALA A 133 -4.48 -8.01 -0.49
CA ALA A 133 -5.42 -7.60 0.56
C ALA A 133 -6.17 -6.32 0.20
N GLY A 134 -5.50 -5.34 -0.42
CA GLY A 134 -6.12 -4.14 -0.99
C GLY A 134 -7.17 -4.43 -2.05
N MET A 135 -6.88 -5.36 -2.97
CA MET A 135 -7.87 -5.79 -3.98
C MET A 135 -9.11 -6.43 -3.35
N PHE A 136 -8.92 -7.30 -2.35
CA PHE A 136 -10.05 -7.84 -1.60
C PHE A 136 -10.83 -6.76 -0.84
N PHE A 137 -10.13 -5.78 -0.24
CA PHE A 137 -10.76 -4.67 0.46
C PHE A 137 -11.65 -3.84 -0.47
N VAL A 138 -11.23 -3.56 -1.70
CA VAL A 138 -12.03 -2.87 -2.72
C VAL A 138 -13.35 -3.62 -2.96
N VAL A 139 -13.26 -4.92 -3.24
CA VAL A 139 -14.44 -5.76 -3.52
C VAL A 139 -15.40 -5.78 -2.33
N PHE A 140 -14.89 -5.94 -1.11
CA PHE A 140 -15.73 -5.95 0.10
C PHE A 140 -16.31 -4.58 0.42
N THR A 141 -15.57 -3.50 0.15
CA THR A 141 -16.04 -2.12 0.30
C THR A 141 -17.21 -1.83 -0.63
N ILE A 142 -17.11 -2.18 -1.91
CA ILE A 142 -18.21 -2.01 -2.87
C ILE A 142 -19.45 -2.82 -2.44
N ARG A 143 -19.26 -4.07 -1.98
CA ARG A 143 -20.36 -4.90 -1.47
C ARG A 143 -20.99 -4.30 -0.21
N ALA A 144 -20.19 -3.73 0.70
CA ALA A 144 -20.69 -3.08 1.90
C ALA A 144 -21.50 -1.83 1.56
N TRP A 145 -20.98 -0.93 0.71
CA TRP A 145 -21.69 0.27 0.27
C TRP A 145 -23.02 -0.07 -0.42
N ARG A 146 -23.06 -1.08 -1.29
CA ARG A 146 -24.32 -1.55 -1.90
C ARG A 146 -25.36 -2.02 -0.88
N ARG A 147 -24.93 -2.60 0.25
CA ARG A 147 -25.83 -3.01 1.33
C ARG A 147 -26.32 -1.81 2.14
N GLU A 148 -25.46 -0.83 2.38
CA GLU A 148 -25.84 0.44 3.00
C GLU A 148 -26.92 1.15 2.17
N ASP A 149 -26.73 1.23 0.85
CA ASP A 149 -27.63 1.91 -0.07
C ASP A 149 -29.01 1.24 -0.11
N ARG A 150 -29.07 -0.10 -0.06
CA ARG A 150 -30.34 -0.86 0.01
C ARG A 150 -31.07 -0.75 1.35
N GLY A 151 -30.34 -0.41 2.42
CA GLY A 151 -30.88 -0.28 3.76
C GLY A 151 -31.39 1.14 4.08
N GLN A 152 -31.13 2.11 3.20
CA GLN A 152 -31.72 3.44 3.29
C GLN A 152 -33.06 3.41 2.57
N PRO A 153 -34.20 3.67 3.25
CA PRO A 153 -35.45 3.96 2.56
C PRO A 153 -35.19 5.16 1.65
N ASP A 154 -35.69 5.12 0.40
CA ASP A 154 -35.62 6.26 -0.51
C ASP A 154 -36.05 7.50 0.27
N ALA A 155 -35.09 8.39 0.54
CA ALA A 155 -35.38 9.67 1.12
C ALA A 155 -36.22 10.40 0.06
N MET A 156 -37.54 10.37 0.29
CA MET A 156 -38.60 11.00 -0.49
C MET A 156 -38.07 12.15 -1.34
N VAL A 157 -37.97 11.89 -2.65
CA VAL A 157 -37.98 12.92 -3.70
C VAL A 157 -39.39 12.94 -4.26
#